data_AF-A0A0L0KN56-F1
#
_entry.id   AF-A0A0L0KN56-F1
#
_cell.length_a   1.000
_cell.length_b   1.000
_cell.length_c   1.000
_cell.angle_alpha   90.00
_cell.angle_beta   90.00
_cell.angle_gamma   90.00
#
_symmetry.space_group_name_H-M   'P 1'
#
loop_
_entity.id
_entity.type
_entity.pdbx_description
1 polymer ?
#
loop_
_entity_poly.entity_id
_entity_poly.type
_entity_poly.pdbx_seq_one_letter_code
_entity_poly.pdbx_strand_id
1 'polypeptide(L)'
;MISEKSRRARVSAIAALGRGNVIGGPDGGMPWRIPEDSRRFRRITMGHPVIMGRVTFAEFEKPLDGRLNIVVTRNRSFAAPEGCVVTHSLSDALAYAHERDHEEIFIGGGEFIYREALDHCNRLYLTLINADFDGQARFPDYSGFGTEIERSSHDDGTYQYDFVTLEEPPLLPGP
;
A
#
# COMPACT_ATOMS: atom_id res chain seq x y z
N MET A 1 30.21 -3.60 21.08
CA MET A 1 28.83 -3.06 21.13
C MET A 1 28.39 -2.84 19.71
N ILE A 2 27.47 -3.67 19.22
CA ILE A 2 27.03 -3.63 17.83
C ILE A 2 26.30 -2.31 17.63
N SER A 3 26.75 -1.55 16.63
CA SER A 3 26.28 -0.24 16.25
C SER A 3 24.75 -0.20 16.13
N GLU A 4 24.10 0.65 16.94
CA GLU A 4 22.73 1.17 16.77
C GLU A 4 22.67 2.00 15.47
N LYS A 5 22.92 1.37 14.32
CA LYS A 5 22.45 1.92 13.05
C LYS A 5 20.93 1.91 13.12
N SER A 6 20.37 3.08 13.44
CA SER A 6 18.95 3.42 13.32
C SER A 6 18.32 2.64 12.17
N ARG A 7 17.60 1.57 12.50
CA ARG A 7 16.91 0.77 11.50
C ARG A 7 15.72 1.62 11.10
N ARG A 8 15.81 2.27 9.94
CA ARG A 8 14.65 2.96 9.34
C ARG A 8 13.52 1.94 9.19
N ALA A 9 12.29 2.38 9.46
CA ALA A 9 11.11 1.55 9.25
C ALA A 9 11.11 0.99 7.82
N ARG A 10 10.60 -0.22 7.68
CA ARG A 10 10.35 -0.82 6.38
C ARG A 10 9.25 -0.03 5.67
N VAL A 11 9.41 0.22 4.38
CA VAL A 11 8.31 0.76 3.57
C VAL A 11 7.69 -0.38 2.78
N SER A 12 6.37 -0.54 2.88
CA SER A 12 5.65 -1.67 2.28
C SER A 12 4.45 -1.20 1.49
N ALA A 13 4.32 -1.62 0.23
CA ALA A 13 3.07 -1.42 -0.50
C ALA A 13 2.10 -2.57 -0.21
N ILE A 14 0.82 -2.26 -0.08
CA ILE A 14 -0.23 -3.26 0.08
C ILE A 14 -1.37 -2.98 -0.90
N ALA A 15 -1.62 -3.90 -1.83
CA ALA A 15 -2.55 -3.68 -2.94
C ALA A 15 -3.27 -4.96 -3.36
N ALA A 16 -4.52 -4.80 -3.82
CA ALA A 16 -5.25 -5.84 -4.53
C ALA A 16 -5.28 -5.51 -6.03
N LEU A 17 -5.02 -6.53 -6.86
CA LEU A 17 -4.77 -6.40 -8.30
C LEU A 17 -5.63 -7.40 -9.05
N GLY A 18 -6.45 -6.93 -9.98
CA GLY A 18 -6.97 -7.77 -11.05
C GLY A 18 -5.90 -8.11 -12.08
N ARG A 19 -6.30 -8.91 -13.08
CA ARG A 19 -5.46 -9.20 -14.25
C ARG A 19 -4.98 -7.91 -14.92
N GLY A 20 -3.76 -7.94 -15.45
CA GLY A 20 -3.12 -6.76 -16.03
C GLY A 20 -2.88 -5.63 -15.05
N ASN A 21 -2.73 -5.92 -13.74
CA ASN A 21 -2.46 -4.99 -12.66
C ASN A 21 -3.56 -3.93 -12.40
N VAL A 22 -4.83 -4.23 -12.73
CA VAL A 22 -5.95 -3.31 -12.45
C VAL A 22 -6.15 -3.14 -10.94
N ILE A 23 -6.20 -1.89 -10.44
CA ILE A 23 -6.38 -1.60 -9.01
C ILE A 23 -7.65 -0.82 -8.66
N GLY A 24 -8.46 -0.43 -9.66
CA GLY A 24 -9.67 0.34 -9.43
C GLY A 24 -10.60 0.32 -10.64
N GLY A 25 -11.89 0.55 -10.38
CA GLY A 25 -12.98 0.55 -11.35
C GLY A 25 -13.03 1.83 -12.21
N PRO A 26 -13.93 1.89 -13.21
CA PRO A 26 -14.05 3.05 -14.10
C PRO A 26 -14.56 4.30 -13.37
N ASP A 27 -15.39 4.11 -12.34
CA ASP A 27 -15.98 5.18 -11.53
C ASP A 27 -15.19 5.45 -10.23
N GLY A 28 -13.98 4.90 -10.11
CA GLY A 28 -13.23 4.84 -8.85
C GLY A 28 -13.66 3.67 -7.96
N GLY A 29 -12.99 3.50 -6.81
CA GLY A 29 -13.24 2.38 -5.92
C GLY A 29 -12.74 1.04 -6.45
N MET A 30 -12.88 0.01 -5.63
CA MET A 30 -12.57 -1.37 -6.02
C MET A 30 -13.76 -2.00 -6.76
N PRO A 31 -13.57 -2.56 -7.97
CA PRO A 31 -14.65 -3.19 -8.74
C PRO A 31 -15.01 -4.61 -8.22
N TRP A 32 -14.27 -5.09 -7.22
CA TRP A 32 -14.52 -6.36 -6.52
C TRP A 32 -14.90 -6.12 -5.06
N ARG A 33 -15.45 -7.16 -4.44
CA ARG A 33 -15.71 -7.19 -3.00
C ARG A 33 -15.22 -8.51 -2.42
N ILE A 34 -14.03 -8.49 -1.84
CA ILE A 34 -13.40 -9.66 -1.20
C ILE A 34 -13.23 -9.35 0.29
N PRO A 35 -14.16 -9.79 1.17
CA PRO A 35 -14.10 -9.47 2.59
C PRO A 35 -12.82 -9.95 3.29
N GLU A 36 -12.21 -11.03 2.79
CA GLU A 36 -10.95 -11.55 3.32
C GLU A 36 -9.77 -10.63 3.03
N ASP A 37 -9.71 -10.04 1.83
CA ASP A 37 -8.70 -9.05 1.48
C ASP A 37 -8.83 -7.81 2.37
N SER A 38 -10.05 -7.31 2.62
CA SER A 38 -10.27 -6.19 3.54
C SER A 38 -9.83 -6.52 4.98
N ARG A 39 -10.06 -7.76 5.45
CA ARG A 39 -9.55 -8.24 6.76
C ARG A 39 -8.03 -8.33 6.78
N ARG A 40 -7.42 -8.83 5.70
CA ARG A 40 -5.97 -8.91 5.53
C ARG A 40 -5.35 -7.53 5.56
N PHE A 41 -5.85 -6.58 4.78
CA PHE A 41 -5.42 -5.18 4.78
C PHE A 41 -5.48 -4.59 6.20
N ARG A 42 -6.63 -4.72 6.89
CA ARG A 42 -6.78 -4.21 8.26
C ARG A 42 -5.78 -4.87 9.22
N ARG A 43 -5.58 -6.18 9.14
CA ARG A 43 -4.69 -6.94 10.03
C ARG A 43 -3.24 -6.53 9.83
N ILE A 44 -2.78 -6.43 8.59
CA ILE A 44 -1.38 -6.11 8.26
C ILE A 44 -1.06 -4.65 8.61
N THR A 45 -1.97 -3.73 8.32
CA THR A 45 -1.72 -2.29 8.53
C THR A 45 -1.98 -1.79 9.95
N MET A 46 -2.56 -2.62 10.84
CA MET A 46 -3.00 -2.18 12.17
C MET A 46 -1.84 -1.59 12.99
N GLY A 47 -2.06 -0.43 13.61
CA GLY A 47 -1.05 0.23 14.44
C GLY A 47 -0.01 1.04 13.66
N HIS A 48 0.06 0.86 12.33
CA HIS A 48 1.07 1.48 11.49
C HIS A 48 0.55 2.68 10.68
N PRO A 49 1.45 3.56 10.19
CA PRO A 49 1.10 4.60 9.23
C PRO A 49 0.65 4.02 7.88
N VAL A 50 -0.41 4.59 7.31
CA VAL A 50 -0.91 4.26 5.98
C VAL A 50 -0.95 5.54 5.14
N ILE A 51 -0.11 5.60 4.12
CA ILE A 51 0.01 6.69 3.17
C ILE A 51 -0.87 6.40 1.96
N MET A 52 -1.79 7.31 1.67
CA MET A 52 -2.72 7.20 0.53
C MET A 52 -2.88 8.52 -0.21
N GLY A 53 -3.22 8.45 -1.50
CA GLY A 53 -3.62 9.61 -2.27
C GLY A 53 -5.04 10.04 -1.92
N ARG A 54 -5.35 11.34 -2.07
CA ARG A 54 -6.69 11.91 -1.78
C ARG A 54 -7.86 11.14 -2.40
N VAL A 55 -7.73 10.68 -3.64
CA VAL A 55 -8.82 9.97 -4.35
C VAL A 55 -9.10 8.64 -3.68
N THR A 56 -8.07 7.83 -3.43
CA THR A 56 -8.18 6.56 -2.71
C THR A 56 -8.70 6.75 -1.29
N PHE A 57 -8.24 7.79 -0.59
CA PHE A 57 -8.75 8.10 0.75
C PHE A 57 -10.26 8.39 0.75
N ALA A 58 -10.78 9.06 -0.30
CA ALA A 58 -12.19 9.38 -0.42
C ALA A 58 -13.11 8.17 -0.67
N GLU A 59 -12.53 6.99 -0.98
CA GLU A 59 -13.28 5.74 -1.12
C GLU A 59 -13.66 5.14 0.24
N PHE A 60 -12.99 5.58 1.32
CA PHE A 60 -13.33 5.18 2.67
C PHE A 60 -14.37 6.13 3.27
N GLU A 61 -15.41 5.57 3.89
CA GLU A 61 -16.44 6.37 4.59
C GLU A 61 -15.88 7.17 5.78
N LYS A 62 -14.78 6.68 6.36
CA LYS A 62 -14.10 7.27 7.50
C LYS A 62 -12.62 6.90 7.52
N PRO A 63 -11.77 7.63 8.27
CA PRO A 63 -10.38 7.26 8.47
C PRO A 63 -10.23 5.80 8.93
N LEU A 64 -9.11 5.19 8.57
CA LEU A 64 -8.77 3.83 8.95
C LEU A 64 -8.56 3.76 10.47
N ASP A 65 -9.55 3.26 11.22
CA ASP A 65 -9.48 3.12 12.69
C ASP A 65 -8.19 2.42 13.16
N GLY A 66 -7.53 2.96 14.18
CA GLY A 66 -6.33 2.37 14.78
C GLY A 66 -5.06 2.47 13.92
N ARG A 67 -5.07 3.34 12.89
CA ARG A 67 -3.95 3.60 11.99
C ARG A 67 -3.69 5.10 11.87
N LEU A 68 -2.42 5.46 11.67
CA LEU A 68 -2.07 6.83 11.32
C LEU A 68 -2.35 7.05 9.83
N ASN A 69 -3.40 7.80 9.53
CA ASN A 69 -3.83 8.05 8.16
C ASN A 69 -3.10 9.26 7.59
N ILE A 70 -2.29 9.07 6.54
CA ILE A 70 -1.55 10.14 5.86
C ILE A 70 -2.09 10.29 4.44
N VAL A 71 -2.68 11.45 4.15
CA VAL A 71 -3.28 11.76 2.86
C VAL A 71 -2.36 12.69 2.06
N VAL A 72 -1.89 12.21 0.92
CA VAL A 72 -1.05 12.98 -0.01
C VAL A 72 -1.93 13.68 -1.04
N THR A 73 -1.76 14.99 -1.18
CA THR A 73 -2.52 15.80 -2.14
C THR A 73 -1.77 17.04 -2.58
N ARG A 74 -1.87 17.39 -3.86
CA ARG A 74 -1.38 18.67 -4.38
C ARG A 74 -2.32 19.84 -4.08
N ASN A 75 -3.57 19.56 -3.70
CA ASN A 75 -4.53 20.59 -3.32
C ASN A 75 -4.22 21.10 -1.91
N ARG A 76 -3.62 22.29 -1.79
CA ARG A 76 -3.27 22.93 -0.52
C ARG A 76 -4.47 23.40 0.30
N SER A 77 -5.66 23.47 -0.30
CA SER A 77 -6.90 23.82 0.40
C SER A 77 -7.66 22.60 0.90
N PHE A 78 -7.15 21.38 0.69
CA PHE A 78 -7.79 20.17 1.19
C PHE A 78 -7.66 20.06 2.71
N ALA A 79 -8.80 19.97 3.38
CA ALA A 79 -8.89 19.62 4.79
C ALA A 79 -9.31 18.15 4.90
N ALA A 80 -8.48 17.33 5.54
CA ALA A 80 -8.85 15.96 5.86
C ALA A 80 -9.74 15.91 7.12
N PRO A 81 -10.53 14.85 7.31
CA PRO A 81 -11.24 14.59 8.56
C PRO A 81 -10.30 14.54 9.76
N GLU A 82 -10.86 14.68 10.97
CA GLU A 82 -10.11 14.51 12.22
C GLU A 82 -9.43 13.13 12.26
N GLY A 83 -8.19 13.10 12.78
CA GLY A 83 -7.38 11.88 12.83
C GLY A 83 -6.56 11.59 11.56
N CYS A 84 -6.65 12.43 10.54
CA CYS A 84 -5.81 12.36 9.35
C CYS A 84 -4.73 13.44 9.32
N VAL A 85 -3.61 13.14 8.66
CA VAL A 85 -2.52 14.08 8.39
C VAL A 85 -2.49 14.34 6.90
N VAL A 86 -2.41 15.61 6.51
CA VAL A 86 -2.30 16.00 5.10
C VAL A 86 -0.84 16.34 4.80
N THR A 87 -0.32 15.78 3.72
CA THR A 87 0.99 16.13 3.16
C THR A 87 0.87 16.45 1.67
N HIS A 88 1.91 17.09 1.12
CA HIS A 88 1.88 17.61 -0.25
C HIS A 88 2.87 16.94 -1.21
N SER A 89 3.62 15.96 -0.72
CA SER A 89 4.52 15.11 -1.50
C SER A 89 4.66 13.75 -0.82
N LEU A 90 5.05 12.72 -1.58
CA LEU A 90 5.37 11.42 -1.00
C LEU A 90 6.54 11.53 -0.01
N SER A 91 7.56 12.34 -0.35
CA SER A 91 8.73 12.55 0.51
C SER A 91 8.33 13.09 1.89
N ASP A 92 7.44 14.09 1.95
CA ASP A 92 6.95 14.63 3.22
C ASP A 92 6.14 13.59 4.00
N ALA A 93 5.34 12.77 3.30
CA ALA A 93 4.57 11.70 3.91
C ALA A 93 5.47 10.63 4.55
N LEU A 94 6.50 10.19 3.83
CA LEU A 94 7.48 9.21 4.32
C LEU A 94 8.28 9.76 5.49
N ALA A 95 8.76 11.01 5.41
CA ALA A 95 9.46 11.65 6.52
C ALA A 95 8.59 11.71 7.79
N TYR A 96 7.35 12.17 7.65
CA TYR A 96 6.40 12.24 8.76
C TYR A 96 6.09 10.87 9.37
N ALA A 97 5.98 9.83 8.53
CA ALA A 97 5.72 8.46 8.96
C ALA A 97 6.92 7.86 9.70
N HIS A 98 8.16 8.05 9.20
CA HIS A 98 9.38 7.55 9.83
C HIS A 98 9.65 8.14 11.23
N GLU A 99 9.18 9.36 11.50
CA GLU A 99 9.26 9.97 12.83
C GLU A 99 8.35 9.28 13.86
N ARG A 100 7.34 8.53 13.41
CA ARG A 100 6.26 7.99 14.26
C ARG A 100 6.25 6.48 14.34
N ASP A 101 6.79 5.81 13.33
CA ASP A 101 6.91 4.37 13.27
C ASP A 101 8.32 3.97 12.81
N HIS A 102 8.90 3.00 13.50
CA HIS A 102 10.23 2.47 13.26
C HIS A 102 10.21 1.00 12.81
N GLU A 103 9.02 0.40 12.72
CA GLU A 103 8.79 -0.97 12.29
C GLU A 103 8.40 -1.00 10.81
N GLU A 104 7.22 -0.49 10.45
CA GLU A 104 6.68 -0.60 9.10
C GLU A 104 5.75 0.57 8.73
N ILE A 105 5.84 1.04 7.48
CA ILE A 105 5.03 2.12 6.91
C ILE A 105 4.36 1.56 5.66
N PHE A 106 3.05 1.78 5.53
CA PHE A 106 2.27 1.22 4.43
C PHE A 106 1.94 2.25 3.36
N ILE A 107 2.17 1.88 2.12
CA ILE A 107 1.64 2.57 0.94
C ILE A 107 0.34 1.89 0.53
N GLY A 108 -0.78 2.58 0.71
CA GLY A 108 -2.13 2.09 0.39
C GLY A 108 -2.68 2.57 -0.96
N GLY A 109 -1.83 3.18 -1.80
CA GLY A 109 -2.19 3.63 -3.15
C GLY A 109 -2.82 5.02 -3.22
N GLY A 110 -3.49 5.41 -4.30
CA GLY A 110 -3.69 4.70 -5.56
C GLY A 110 -2.53 4.81 -6.53
N GLU A 111 -2.80 4.63 -7.83
CA GLU A 111 -1.80 4.49 -8.91
C GLU A 111 -0.61 5.47 -8.79
N PHE A 112 -0.89 6.77 -8.67
CA PHE A 112 0.17 7.78 -8.60
C PHE A 112 1.09 7.59 -7.40
N ILE A 113 0.53 7.23 -6.25
CA ILE A 113 1.28 6.99 -5.02
C ILE A 113 2.07 5.70 -5.14
N TYR A 114 1.48 4.61 -5.66
CA TYR A 114 2.22 3.37 -5.90
C TYR A 114 3.39 3.58 -6.85
N ARG A 115 3.18 4.29 -7.96
CA ARG A 115 4.24 4.57 -8.93
C ARG A 115 5.38 5.40 -8.34
N GLU A 116 5.07 6.40 -7.52
CA GLU A 116 6.09 7.23 -6.88
C GLU A 116 6.80 6.49 -5.73
N ALA A 117 6.11 5.56 -5.06
CA ALA A 117 6.63 4.89 -3.87
C ALA A 117 7.30 3.52 -4.12
N LEU A 118 7.11 2.89 -5.28
CA LEU A 118 7.61 1.54 -5.53
C LEU A 118 9.12 1.42 -5.29
N ASP A 119 9.90 2.38 -5.78
CA ASP A 119 11.37 2.42 -5.63
C ASP A 119 11.84 2.65 -4.18
N HIS A 120 10.91 3.01 -3.29
CA HIS A 120 11.17 3.16 -1.86
C HIS A 120 10.72 1.95 -1.06
N CYS A 121 9.94 1.03 -1.65
CA CYS A 121 9.39 -0.12 -0.95
C CYS A 121 10.44 -1.21 -0.78
N ASN A 122 10.42 -1.85 0.39
CA ASN A 122 11.21 -3.04 0.70
C ASN A 122 10.36 -4.31 0.65
N ARG A 123 9.02 -4.18 0.71
CA ARG A 123 8.09 -5.30 0.64
C ARG A 123 6.81 -4.94 -0.10
N LEU A 124 6.24 -5.91 -0.81
CA LEU A 124 4.92 -5.82 -1.41
C LEU A 124 4.01 -6.90 -0.82
N TYR A 125 2.86 -6.50 -0.27
CA TYR A 125 1.77 -7.39 0.11
C TYR A 125 0.69 -7.32 -0.97
N LEU A 126 0.69 -8.29 -1.87
CA LEU A 126 -0.20 -8.30 -3.03
C LEU A 126 -1.35 -9.27 -2.82
N THR A 127 -2.54 -8.89 -3.28
CA THR A 127 -3.67 -9.79 -3.49
C THR A 127 -3.91 -9.89 -4.99
N LEU A 128 -3.54 -11.01 -5.60
CA LEU A 128 -3.62 -11.22 -7.05
C LEU A 128 -4.94 -11.90 -7.40
N ILE A 129 -5.91 -11.14 -7.88
CA ILE A 129 -7.25 -11.58 -8.23
C ILE A 129 -7.24 -12.11 -9.67
N ASN A 130 -7.63 -13.37 -9.84
CA ASN A 130 -7.71 -14.03 -11.14
C ASN A 130 -8.99 -13.65 -11.90
N ALA A 131 -9.22 -12.36 -12.10
CA ALA A 131 -10.34 -11.81 -12.84
C ALA A 131 -9.95 -10.53 -13.60
N ASP A 132 -10.62 -10.31 -14.73
CA ASP A 132 -10.51 -9.09 -15.52
C ASP A 132 -11.54 -8.06 -15.00
N PHE A 133 -11.11 -6.80 -14.88
CA PHE A 133 -11.97 -5.70 -14.43
C PHE A 133 -11.82 -4.51 -15.35
N ASP A 134 -12.95 -3.84 -15.62
CA ASP A 134 -12.96 -2.57 -16.31
C ASP A 134 -12.38 -1.49 -15.39
N GLY A 135 -11.41 -0.74 -15.87
CA GLY A 135 -10.71 0.26 -15.07
C GLY A 135 -9.39 0.67 -15.72
N GLN A 136 -8.94 1.89 -15.46
CA GLN A 136 -7.69 2.43 -16.02
C GLN A 136 -6.57 2.52 -14.99
N ALA A 137 -6.90 2.58 -13.70
CA ALA A 137 -5.90 2.64 -12.66
C ALA A 137 -5.08 1.34 -12.61
N ARG A 138 -3.76 1.45 -12.63
CA ARG A 138 -2.85 0.30 -12.61
C ARG A 138 -1.85 0.36 -11.46
N PHE A 139 -1.54 -0.80 -10.90
CA PHE A 139 -0.34 -0.95 -10.10
C PHE A 139 0.88 -0.92 -11.04
N PRO A 140 1.98 -0.23 -10.68
CA PRO A 140 3.20 -0.19 -11.49
C PRO A 140 3.77 -1.60 -11.73
N ASP A 141 4.57 -1.77 -12.79
CA ASP A 141 5.28 -3.03 -13.01
C ASP A 141 6.23 -3.32 -11.83
N TYR A 142 6.08 -4.49 -11.23
CA TYR A 142 6.86 -4.96 -10.08
C TYR A 142 7.66 -6.23 -10.40
N SER A 143 7.76 -6.61 -11.67
CA SER A 143 8.47 -7.81 -12.13
C SER A 143 9.94 -7.86 -11.67
N GLY A 144 10.59 -6.69 -11.50
CA GLY A 144 11.95 -6.55 -11.00
C GLY A 144 12.08 -6.29 -9.49
N PHE A 145 10.98 -6.31 -8.72
CA PHE A 145 10.99 -5.84 -7.33
C PHE A 145 11.82 -6.73 -6.39
N GLY A 146 11.58 -8.04 -6.40
CA GLY A 146 12.19 -8.91 -5.40
C GLY A 146 11.72 -10.34 -5.45
N THR A 147 12.01 -11.09 -4.39
CA THR A 147 11.73 -12.52 -4.30
C THR A 147 10.40 -12.76 -3.61
N GLU A 148 9.62 -13.71 -4.13
CA GLU A 148 8.45 -14.23 -3.44
C GLU A 148 8.86 -15.05 -2.22
N ILE A 149 8.39 -14.61 -1.06
CA ILE A 149 8.67 -15.26 0.23
C ILE A 149 7.45 -15.97 0.82
N GLU A 150 6.25 -15.65 0.32
CA GLU A 150 5.00 -16.23 0.78
C GLU A 150 3.97 -16.19 -0.34
N ARG A 151 3.23 -17.28 -0.51
CA ARG A 151 2.03 -17.37 -1.34
C ARG A 151 1.00 -18.27 -0.68
N SER A 152 -0.26 -17.86 -0.75
CA SER A 152 -1.39 -18.70 -0.38
C SER A 152 -2.55 -18.45 -1.34
N SER A 153 -3.18 -19.53 -1.82
CA SER A 153 -4.29 -19.49 -2.77
C SER A 153 -5.62 -19.62 -2.07
N HIS A 154 -6.59 -18.82 -2.52
CA HIS A 154 -7.91 -18.67 -1.90
C HIS A 154 -9.01 -18.65 -2.97
N ASP A 155 -10.21 -19.02 -2.56
CA ASP A 155 -11.44 -18.99 -3.36
C ASP A 155 -12.61 -18.64 -2.43
N ASP A 156 -13.34 -17.56 -2.74
CA ASP A 156 -14.52 -17.13 -1.96
C ASP A 156 -15.86 -17.51 -2.63
N GLY A 157 -15.81 -18.36 -3.66
CA GLY A 157 -16.93 -18.75 -4.51
C GLY A 157 -17.24 -17.75 -5.63
N THR A 158 -16.71 -16.53 -5.57
CA THR A 158 -16.85 -15.50 -6.61
C THR A 158 -15.52 -15.25 -7.33
N TYR A 159 -14.44 -15.13 -6.57
CA TYR A 159 -13.10 -14.88 -7.09
C TYR A 159 -12.11 -15.92 -6.59
N GLN A 160 -11.22 -16.33 -7.49
CA GLN A 160 -9.97 -17.00 -7.13
C GLN A 160 -8.87 -15.96 -7.00
N TYR A 161 -8.11 -15.99 -5.93
CA TYR A 161 -7.05 -15.01 -5.68
C TYR A 161 -5.92 -15.58 -4.83
N ASP A 162 -4.72 -15.03 -5.03
CA ASP A 162 -3.54 -15.37 -4.24
C ASP A 162 -3.15 -14.19 -3.33
N PHE A 163 -2.89 -14.47 -2.05
CA PHE A 163 -2.10 -13.56 -1.23
C PHE A 163 -0.63 -13.86 -1.45
N VAL A 164 0.11 -12.86 -1.90
CA VAL A 164 1.54 -12.94 -2.18
C VAL A 164 2.29 -11.91 -1.34
N THR A 165 3.45 -12.28 -0.83
CA THR A 165 4.40 -11.36 -0.20
C THR A 165 5.73 -11.42 -0.97
N LEU A 166 6.15 -10.28 -1.51
CA LEU A 166 7.45 -10.09 -2.17
C LEU A 166 8.36 -9.27 -1.26
N GLU A 167 9.64 -9.61 -1.16
CA GLU A 167 10.63 -8.84 -0.41
C GLU A 167 11.81 -8.49 -1.33
N GLU A 168 12.23 -7.22 -1.28
CA GLU A 168 13.45 -6.78 -1.95
C GLU A 168 14.64 -7.60 -1.40
N PRO A 169 15.60 -8.05 -2.23
CA PRO A 169 16.79 -8.71 -1.73
C PRO A 169 17.48 -7.84 -0.67
N PRO A 170 18.00 -8.41 0.42
CA PRO A 170 18.76 -7.61 1.37
C PRO A 170 19.88 -6.91 0.59
N LEU A 171 20.00 -5.59 0.77
CA LEU A 171 21.12 -4.81 0.24
C LEU A 171 22.40 -5.54 0.65
N LEU A 172 23.02 -6.25 -0.30
CA LEU A 172 24.34 -6.82 -0.05
C LEU A 172 25.22 -5.64 0.34
N PRO A 173 25.96 -5.72 1.46
CA PRO A 173 26.92 -4.67 1.75
C PRO A 173 27.80 -4.54 0.52
N GLY A 174 27.86 -3.33 -0.05
CA GLY A 174 28.74 -3.04 -1.18
C GLY A 174 30.18 -3.46 -0.87
N PRO A 175 31.01 -3.70 -1.90
CA PRO A 175 32.38 -4.13 -1.71
C PRO A 175 33.19 -3.18 -0.81
#